data_AF-A0A2I0TBY3-F1
#
_entry.id   AF-A0A2I0TBY3-F1
#
_cell.length_a   1.000
_cell.length_b   1.000
_cell.length_c   1.000
_cell.angle_alpha   90.00
_cell.angle_beta   90.00
_cell.angle_gamma   90.00
#
_symmetry.space_group_name_H-M   'P 1'
#
loop_
_entity.id
_entity.type
_entity.pdbx_description
1 polymer ?
#
loop_
_entity_poly.entity_id
_entity_poly.type
_entity_poly.pdbx_seq_one_letter_code
_entity_poly.pdbx_strand_id
1 'polypeptide(L)'
;MNQLRSRDIFLKAADMLSGPRRAEVLAKTMIGQGKTVIQAEIDAAAELIDFFRFNAKYALELEHSQPLSVDISTNSMVYRGLEGFVAAVSPFNFTAIGGNLAGAPALMRLWKQVSENLDRYRNFPRLAGECGGKNFHLVHSSADVASVVNGTLRSAFEYGGQKCSACSRLYAPDSLWPQIKEKLLEEHGKIKVGDRLR
;
A
#
# COMPACT_ATOMS: atom_id res chain seq x y z
N MET A 1 -6.02 18.53 19.72
CA MET A 1 -6.04 18.76 18.26
C MET A 1 -7.32 18.12 17.75
N ASN A 2 -8.23 18.92 17.16
CA ASN A 2 -9.50 18.44 16.60
C ASN A 2 -9.21 17.53 15.38
N GLN A 3 -9.95 16.44 15.17
CA GLN A 3 -9.71 15.46 14.10
C GLN A 3 -9.74 16.12 12.69
N LEU A 4 -10.55 17.18 12.55
CA LEU A 4 -10.56 18.10 11.41
C LEU A 4 -9.18 18.73 11.10
N ARG A 5 -8.39 19.08 12.13
CA ARG A 5 -7.06 19.69 11.96
C ARG A 5 -6.01 18.67 11.54
N SER A 6 -6.12 17.42 11.99
CA SER A 6 -5.23 16.34 11.53
C SER A 6 -5.48 16.01 10.07
N ARG A 7 -6.76 15.93 9.65
CA ARG A 7 -7.16 15.74 8.26
C ARG A 7 -6.51 16.76 7.32
N ASP A 8 -6.58 18.04 7.66
CA ASP A 8 -6.06 19.11 6.79
C ASP A 8 -4.54 19.02 6.57
N ILE A 9 -3.80 18.48 7.55
CA ILE A 9 -2.36 18.22 7.41
C ILE A 9 -2.11 17.15 6.33
N PHE A 10 -2.86 16.05 6.34
CA PHE A 10 -2.68 14.96 5.36
C PHE A 10 -3.16 15.35 3.97
N LEU A 11 -4.26 16.10 3.86
CA LEU A 11 -4.71 16.67 2.58
C LEU A 11 -3.66 17.63 2.00
N LYS A 12 -3.09 18.52 2.84
CA LYS A 12 -2.02 19.42 2.40
C LYS A 12 -0.77 18.66 1.97
N ALA A 13 -0.39 17.62 2.71
CA ALA A 13 0.74 16.76 2.36
C ALA A 13 0.50 16.05 1.02
N ALA A 14 -0.70 15.53 0.77
CA ALA A 14 -1.09 14.94 -0.50
C ALA A 14 -0.96 15.96 -1.66
N ASP A 15 -1.37 17.21 -1.47
CA ASP A 15 -1.24 18.24 -2.51
C ASP A 15 0.23 18.61 -2.78
N MET A 16 1.07 18.66 -1.75
CA MET A 16 2.51 18.88 -1.92
C MET A 16 3.17 17.73 -2.70
N LEU A 17 2.82 16.49 -2.39
CA LEU A 17 3.29 15.29 -3.11
C LEU A 17 2.75 15.23 -4.54
N SER A 18 1.54 15.72 -4.78
CA SER A 18 0.93 15.78 -6.10
C SER A 18 1.57 16.82 -7.01
N GLY A 19 2.15 17.89 -6.44
CA GLY A 19 2.77 18.97 -7.19
C GLY A 19 4.25 19.13 -6.85
N PRO A 20 4.61 20.14 -6.03
CA PRO A 20 6.00 20.62 -5.92
C PRO A 20 7.00 19.59 -5.40
N ARG A 21 6.57 18.53 -4.72
CA ARG A 21 7.45 17.51 -4.14
C ARG A 21 7.44 16.19 -4.91
N ARG A 22 6.64 16.05 -5.97
CA ARG A 22 6.50 14.79 -6.72
C ARG A 22 7.84 14.27 -7.23
N ALA A 23 8.56 15.10 -7.98
CA ALA A 23 9.84 14.72 -8.57
C ALA A 23 10.88 14.33 -7.51
N GLU A 24 10.90 15.03 -6.37
CA GLU A 24 11.84 14.75 -5.29
C GLU A 24 11.58 13.38 -4.65
N VAL A 25 10.32 13.06 -4.32
CA VAL A 25 10.00 11.76 -3.68
C VAL A 25 10.17 10.60 -4.64
N LEU A 26 9.88 10.79 -5.93
CA LEU A 26 10.18 9.81 -6.97
C LEU A 26 11.68 9.56 -7.07
N ALA A 27 12.50 10.61 -7.20
CA ALA A 27 13.94 10.48 -7.34
C ALA A 27 14.57 9.78 -6.13
N LYS A 28 14.17 10.14 -4.91
CA LYS A 28 14.62 9.49 -3.68
C LYS A 28 14.24 8.00 -3.63
N THR A 29 13.03 7.67 -4.07
CA THR A 29 12.54 6.27 -4.11
C THR A 29 13.28 5.47 -5.18
N MET A 30 13.52 6.04 -6.35
CA MET A 30 14.29 5.39 -7.42
C MET A 30 15.73 5.11 -6.99
N ILE A 31 16.42 6.10 -6.42
CA ILE A 31 17.82 5.99 -6.01
C ILE A 31 17.97 5.10 -4.77
N GLY A 32 17.13 5.30 -3.76
CA GLY A 32 17.24 4.62 -2.47
C GLY A 32 16.72 3.19 -2.48
N GLN A 33 15.72 2.89 -3.32
CA GLN A 33 15.08 1.57 -3.36
C GLN A 33 15.26 0.84 -4.71
N GLY A 34 15.88 1.46 -5.71
CA GLY A 34 16.13 0.82 -7.02
C GLY A 34 14.89 0.70 -7.91
N LYS A 35 13.85 1.50 -7.65
CA LYS A 35 12.63 1.51 -8.47
C LYS A 35 12.87 2.16 -9.84
N THR A 36 12.18 1.66 -10.86
CA THR A 36 12.03 2.39 -12.14
C THR A 36 11.10 3.58 -11.94
N VAL A 37 11.10 4.53 -12.87
CA VAL A 37 10.24 5.73 -12.82
C VAL A 37 8.78 5.36 -12.55
N ILE A 38 8.20 4.44 -13.34
CA ILE A 38 6.81 4.04 -13.17
C ILE A 38 6.55 3.34 -11.83
N GLN A 39 7.50 2.53 -11.35
CA GLN A 39 7.34 1.86 -10.05
C GLN A 39 7.42 2.85 -8.87
N ALA A 40 8.23 3.89 -8.99
CA ALA A 40 8.29 4.97 -8.00
C ALA A 40 7.05 5.87 -8.07
N GLU A 41 6.57 6.16 -9.29
CA GLU A 41 5.39 6.98 -9.54
C GLU A 41 4.12 6.37 -8.93
N ILE A 42 3.88 5.07 -9.16
CA ILE A 42 2.69 4.40 -8.61
C ILE A 42 2.75 4.25 -7.08
N ASP A 43 3.94 4.20 -6.48
CA ASP A 43 4.15 4.04 -5.04
C ASP A 43 4.27 5.39 -4.31
N ALA A 44 5.41 6.05 -4.46
CA ALA A 44 5.79 7.21 -3.65
C ALA A 44 4.96 8.46 -3.97
N ALA A 45 4.28 8.47 -5.11
CA ALA A 45 3.32 9.50 -5.45
C ALA A 45 1.88 8.97 -5.40
N ALA A 46 1.42 8.23 -6.40
CA ALA A 46 -0.01 7.91 -6.54
C ALA A 46 -0.58 7.22 -5.31
N GLU A 47 -0.02 6.08 -4.90
CA GLU A 47 -0.51 5.31 -3.75
C GLU A 47 -0.40 6.08 -2.42
N LEU A 48 0.72 6.79 -2.18
CA LEU A 48 0.87 7.60 -0.95
C LEU A 48 -0.13 8.78 -0.89
N ILE A 49 -0.32 9.48 -2.01
CA ILE A 49 -1.30 10.57 -2.15
C ILE A 49 -2.70 10.03 -1.89
N ASP A 50 -3.03 8.88 -2.48
CA ASP A 50 -4.33 8.24 -2.32
C ASP A 50 -4.54 7.81 -0.87
N PHE A 51 -3.56 7.18 -0.20
CA PHE A 51 -3.67 6.88 1.23
C PHE A 51 -4.04 8.11 2.05
N PHE A 52 -3.35 9.24 1.84
CA PHE A 52 -3.64 10.46 2.59
C PHE A 52 -5.03 11.03 2.28
N ARG A 53 -5.46 11.05 1.02
CA ARG A 53 -6.78 11.58 0.63
C ARG A 53 -7.92 10.66 1.07
N PHE A 54 -7.81 9.37 0.80
CA PHE A 54 -8.85 8.39 1.12
C PHE A 54 -8.95 8.15 2.62
N ASN A 55 -7.85 8.05 3.37
CA ASN A 55 -7.95 7.94 4.83
C ASN A 55 -8.57 9.20 5.46
N ALA A 56 -8.23 10.39 4.96
CA ALA A 56 -8.86 11.64 5.40
C ALA A 56 -10.38 11.64 5.14
N LYS A 57 -10.80 11.15 3.97
CA LYS A 57 -12.22 10.97 3.63
C LYS A 57 -12.89 9.97 4.57
N TYR A 58 -12.32 8.77 4.73
CA TYR A 58 -12.92 7.71 5.56
C TYR A 58 -13.00 8.11 7.03
N ALA A 59 -12.00 8.84 7.55
CA ALA A 59 -12.04 9.36 8.91
C ALA A 59 -13.20 10.35 9.12
N LEU A 60 -13.53 11.17 8.12
CA LEU A 60 -14.67 12.08 8.15
C LEU A 60 -16.01 11.33 8.04
N GLU A 61 -16.11 10.38 7.11
CA GLU A 61 -17.32 9.56 6.96
C GLU A 61 -17.64 8.76 8.23
N LEU A 62 -16.60 8.28 8.93
CA LEU A 62 -16.73 7.58 10.19
C LEU A 62 -17.40 8.43 11.27
N GLU A 63 -17.05 9.72 11.39
CA GLU A 63 -17.65 10.63 12.38
C GLU A 63 -19.17 10.81 12.17
N HIS A 64 -19.64 10.73 10.92
CA HIS A 64 -21.08 10.82 10.61
C HIS A 64 -21.85 9.55 10.98
N SER A 65 -21.17 8.43 11.25
CA SER A 65 -21.81 7.21 11.72
C SER A 65 -22.15 7.34 13.21
N GLN A 66 -23.38 7.80 13.48
CA GLN A 66 -23.91 8.09 14.82
C GLN A 66 -25.06 7.13 15.19
N PRO A 67 -25.22 6.78 16.47
CA PRO A 67 -26.32 5.94 16.95
C PRO A 67 -27.66 6.66 16.83
N LEU A 68 -28.74 5.88 16.76
CA LEU A 68 -30.10 6.41 16.84
C LEU A 68 -30.29 7.13 18.18
N SER A 69 -30.93 8.30 18.12
CA SER A 69 -31.45 9.00 19.28
C SER A 69 -32.96 8.79 19.36
N VAL A 70 -33.51 8.87 20.56
CA VAL A 70 -34.96 8.82 20.84
C VAL A 70 -35.36 10.09 21.56
N ASP A 71 -36.66 10.41 21.62
CA ASP A 71 -37.15 11.72 22.07
C ASP A 71 -36.67 12.16 23.47
N ILE A 72 -36.42 11.20 24.36
CA ILE A 72 -35.95 11.46 25.73
C ILE A 72 -34.43 11.39 25.91
N SER A 73 -33.69 10.92 24.89
CA SER A 73 -32.25 10.63 24.99
C SER A 73 -31.53 10.88 23.66
N THR A 74 -30.55 11.78 23.68
CA THR A 74 -29.62 11.98 22.59
C THR A 74 -28.38 11.11 22.78
N ASN A 75 -28.13 10.23 21.82
CA ASN A 75 -26.93 9.39 21.80
C ASN A 75 -25.90 9.99 20.84
N SER A 76 -24.63 9.95 21.22
CA SER A 76 -23.52 10.29 20.34
C SER A 76 -22.37 9.31 20.52
N MET A 77 -21.65 9.05 19.42
CA MET A 77 -20.45 8.22 19.41
C MET A 77 -19.23 9.10 19.17
N VAL A 78 -18.25 8.96 20.06
CA VAL A 78 -16.95 9.64 19.94
C VAL A 78 -15.87 8.63 19.58
N TYR A 79 -15.30 8.79 18.39
CA TYR A 79 -14.19 7.97 17.89
C TYR A 79 -12.86 8.42 18.50
N ARG A 80 -12.59 7.96 19.73
CA ARG A 80 -11.36 8.28 20.44
C ARG A 80 -10.16 7.61 19.78
N GLY A 81 -9.06 8.36 19.68
CA GLY A 81 -7.74 7.78 19.46
C GLY A 81 -7.35 6.83 20.59
N LEU A 82 -6.37 5.95 20.33
CA LEU A 82 -5.86 5.05 21.35
C LEU A 82 -5.18 5.83 22.48
N GLU A 83 -5.42 5.40 23.72
CA GLU A 83 -4.65 5.89 24.87
C GLU A 83 -3.31 5.14 24.93
N GLY A 84 -2.22 5.89 24.94
CA GLY A 84 -0.87 5.37 24.80
C GLY A 84 -0.30 5.75 23.45
N PHE A 85 0.27 4.76 22.76
CA PHE A 85 1.04 5.01 21.54
C PHE A 85 0.90 3.87 20.51
N VAL A 86 1.27 4.07 19.24
CA VAL A 86 1.21 3.08 18.13
C VAL A 86 2.54 2.85 17.41
N ALA A 87 3.20 1.70 17.55
CA ALA A 87 4.44 1.36 16.82
C ALA A 87 4.22 1.12 15.32
N ALA A 88 4.75 1.99 14.44
CA ALA A 88 4.81 1.73 13.00
C ALA A 88 6.19 1.20 12.59
N VAL A 89 6.23 0.02 11.97
CA VAL A 89 7.45 -0.61 11.42
C VAL A 89 7.20 -0.90 9.94
N SER A 90 7.88 -0.18 9.06
CA SER A 90 7.62 -0.21 7.62
C SER A 90 8.65 -1.04 6.85
N PRO A 91 8.23 -1.78 5.81
CA PRO A 91 9.14 -2.51 4.94
C PRO A 91 9.85 -1.58 3.95
N PHE A 92 10.90 -2.08 3.30
CA PHE A 92 11.67 -1.32 2.32
C PHE A 92 10.98 -1.15 0.96
N ASN A 93 10.00 -1.99 0.63
CA ASN A 93 9.54 -2.19 -0.74
C ASN A 93 8.54 -1.14 -1.25
N PHE A 94 7.91 -0.37 -0.36
CA PHE A 94 6.98 0.70 -0.72
C PHE A 94 7.15 1.90 0.21
N THR A 95 7.42 3.07 -0.37
CA THR A 95 7.45 4.35 0.34
C THR A 95 6.06 4.69 0.89
N ALA A 96 5.00 4.37 0.13
CA ALA A 96 3.61 4.59 0.51
C ALA A 96 3.21 3.82 1.78
N ILE A 97 3.64 2.57 1.92
CA ILE A 97 3.34 1.75 3.10
C ILE A 97 3.91 2.38 4.36
N GLY A 98 5.14 2.90 4.31
CA GLY A 98 5.72 3.62 5.46
C GLY A 98 4.93 4.87 5.84
N GLY A 99 4.55 5.68 4.84
CA GLY A 99 3.70 6.84 5.04
C GLY A 99 2.33 6.50 5.63
N ASN A 100 1.72 5.40 5.19
CA ASN A 100 0.40 4.97 5.65
C ASN A 100 0.44 4.32 7.04
N LEU A 101 1.40 3.43 7.33
CA LEU A 101 1.51 2.76 8.63
C LEU A 101 1.72 3.74 9.78
N ALA A 102 2.46 4.83 9.55
CA ALA A 102 2.61 5.90 10.53
C ALA A 102 1.45 6.92 10.43
N GLY A 103 1.05 7.27 9.21
CA GLY A 103 0.08 8.32 8.93
C GLY A 103 -1.35 7.98 9.33
N ALA A 104 -1.84 6.77 9.03
CA ALA A 104 -3.20 6.38 9.34
C ALA A 104 -3.48 6.34 10.86
N PRO A 105 -2.61 5.77 11.71
CA PRO A 105 -2.74 5.93 13.15
C PRO A 105 -2.57 7.37 13.59
N ALA A 106 -1.63 8.15 13.03
CA ALA A 106 -1.45 9.56 13.43
C ALA A 106 -2.66 10.45 13.08
N LEU A 107 -3.38 10.15 11.99
CA LEU A 107 -4.68 10.74 11.68
C LEU A 107 -5.69 10.49 12.82
N MET A 108 -5.55 9.35 13.53
CA MET A 108 -6.35 8.94 14.68
C MET A 108 -5.66 9.14 16.07
N ARG A 109 -4.35 9.54 16.15
CA ARG A 109 -3.39 9.75 17.28
C ARG A 109 -2.26 8.68 17.54
N LEU A 110 -1.09 9.15 18.06
CA LEU A 110 0.37 8.79 17.88
C LEU A 110 1.03 7.55 18.61
N TRP A 111 2.39 7.44 18.71
CA TRP A 111 3.33 6.30 18.38
C TRP A 111 4.36 5.73 19.44
N LYS A 112 4.47 4.38 19.64
CA LYS A 112 5.71 3.48 19.76
C LYS A 112 5.97 2.48 20.95
N GLN A 113 5.96 1.15 20.65
CA GLN A 113 6.43 -0.10 21.35
C GLN A 113 5.49 -1.02 22.17
N VAL A 114 5.02 -2.13 21.58
CA VAL A 114 3.93 -3.01 22.09
C VAL A 114 4.35 -4.46 22.44
N SER A 115 5.41 -5.03 21.87
CA SER A 115 5.60 -6.49 21.96
C SER A 115 6.28 -7.01 23.23
N GLU A 116 7.00 -6.16 23.98
CA GLU A 116 7.91 -6.62 25.04
C GLU A 116 7.35 -6.50 26.47
N ASN A 117 6.19 -5.87 26.67
CA ASN A 117 5.71 -5.53 28.01
C ASN A 117 4.22 -5.87 28.22
N LEU A 118 3.76 -7.01 27.71
CA LEU A 118 2.33 -7.35 27.65
C LEU A 118 1.64 -7.34 29.04
N ASP A 119 2.38 -7.71 30.08
CA ASP A 119 1.99 -7.72 31.50
C ASP A 119 2.00 -6.33 32.17
N ARG A 120 2.57 -5.32 31.51
CA ARG A 120 2.75 -3.96 32.06
C ARG A 120 1.89 -2.91 31.36
N TYR A 121 1.25 -3.25 30.23
CA TYR A 121 0.44 -2.28 29.51
C TYR A 121 -0.86 -1.96 30.22
N ARG A 122 -1.18 -0.66 30.28
CA ARG A 122 -2.44 -0.17 30.82
C ARG A 122 -3.67 -0.62 30.01
N ASN A 123 -3.48 -0.85 28.70
CA ASN A 123 -4.52 -1.28 27.76
C ASN A 123 -4.00 -2.45 26.91
N PHE A 124 -4.90 -3.27 26.37
CA PHE A 124 -4.54 -4.35 25.45
C PHE A 124 -3.99 -3.79 24.14
N PRO A 125 -2.74 -4.12 23.78
CA PRO A 125 -2.18 -3.64 22.54
C PRO A 125 -2.87 -4.25 21.30
N ARG A 126 -3.00 -3.43 20.25
CA ARG A 126 -3.57 -3.86 18.97
C ARG A 126 -2.43 -4.11 17.98
N LEU A 127 -2.29 -5.35 17.52
CA LEU A 127 -1.32 -5.72 16.50
C LEU A 127 -2.05 -5.85 15.16
N ALA A 128 -1.59 -5.10 14.16
CA ALA A 128 -2.00 -5.21 12.77
C ALA A 128 -0.74 -5.39 11.93
N GLY A 129 -0.74 -6.37 11.03
CA GLY A 129 0.44 -6.69 10.22
C GLY A 129 0.05 -7.40 8.94
N GLU A 130 0.75 -7.04 7.87
CA GLU A 130 0.71 -7.71 6.56
C GLU A 130 2.04 -8.43 6.35
N CYS A 131 1.99 -9.74 6.11
CA CYS A 131 3.16 -10.62 6.25
C CYS A 131 3.68 -11.19 4.91
N GLY A 132 3.36 -10.53 3.79
CA GLY A 132 3.74 -11.00 2.46
C GLY A 132 2.90 -12.19 1.97
N GLY A 133 3.34 -12.85 0.91
CA GLY A 133 2.59 -13.96 0.31
C GLY A 133 3.35 -14.75 -0.75
N LYS A 134 2.73 -15.85 -1.18
CA LYS A 134 3.19 -16.69 -2.30
C LYS A 134 2.12 -16.71 -3.39
N ASN A 135 2.11 -15.69 -4.23
CA ASN A 135 0.98 -15.46 -5.15
C ASN A 135 1.08 -16.33 -6.41
N PHE A 136 -0.07 -16.55 -7.05
CA PHE A 136 -0.20 -17.39 -8.23
C PHE A 136 -1.05 -16.73 -9.32
N HIS A 137 -0.79 -17.08 -10.57
CA HIS A 137 -1.71 -16.90 -11.69
C HIS A 137 -2.20 -18.29 -12.13
N LEU A 138 -3.52 -18.45 -12.25
CA LEU A 138 -4.16 -19.67 -12.76
C LEU A 138 -4.80 -19.36 -14.11
N VAL A 139 -4.44 -20.15 -15.12
CA VAL A 139 -4.87 -19.95 -16.51
C VAL A 139 -5.83 -21.06 -16.91
N HIS A 140 -7.01 -20.68 -17.40
CA HIS A 140 -7.95 -21.62 -18.02
C HIS A 140 -7.65 -21.75 -19.53
N SER A 141 -8.07 -22.85 -20.16
CA SER A 141 -7.84 -23.10 -21.60
C SER A 141 -8.51 -22.07 -22.52
N SER A 142 -9.48 -21.31 -22.01
CA SER A 142 -10.15 -20.21 -22.72
C SER A 142 -9.51 -18.83 -22.49
N ALA A 143 -8.38 -18.75 -21.80
CA ALA A 143 -7.77 -17.47 -21.46
C ALA A 143 -7.16 -16.78 -22.69
N ASP A 144 -7.21 -15.45 -22.69
CA ASP A 144 -6.47 -14.64 -23.66
C ASP A 144 -4.95 -14.75 -23.39
N VAL A 145 -4.22 -15.36 -24.33
CA VAL A 145 -2.79 -15.65 -24.18
C VAL A 145 -1.96 -14.38 -24.03
N ALA A 146 -2.32 -13.30 -24.75
CA ALA A 146 -1.58 -12.03 -24.69
C ALA A 146 -1.65 -11.40 -23.29
N SER A 147 -2.84 -11.38 -22.69
CA SER A 147 -3.06 -10.90 -21.32
C SER A 147 -2.32 -11.74 -20.29
N VAL A 148 -2.32 -13.07 -20.45
CA VAL A 148 -1.59 -13.99 -19.57
C VAL A 148 -0.09 -13.69 -19.58
N VAL A 149 0.50 -13.58 -20.77
CA VAL A 149 1.94 -13.31 -20.93
C VAL A 149 2.30 -11.95 -20.33
N ASN A 150 1.65 -10.87 -20.76
CA ASN A 150 1.96 -9.51 -20.32
C ASN A 150 1.70 -9.32 -18.82
N GLY A 151 0.58 -9.81 -18.32
CA GLY A 151 0.21 -9.71 -16.90
C GLY A 151 1.16 -10.51 -16.01
N THR A 152 1.57 -11.71 -16.43
CA THR A 152 2.50 -12.54 -15.65
C THR A 152 3.90 -11.95 -15.66
N LEU A 153 4.41 -11.48 -16.79
CA LEU A 153 5.73 -10.84 -16.86
C LEU A 153 5.80 -9.61 -15.94
N ARG A 154 4.78 -8.73 -15.98
CA ARG A 154 4.74 -7.57 -15.09
C ARG A 154 4.65 -7.97 -13.62
N SER A 155 3.70 -8.85 -13.29
CA SER A 155 3.47 -9.28 -11.90
C SER A 155 4.68 -9.98 -11.29
N ALA A 156 5.41 -10.78 -12.08
CA ALA A 156 6.59 -11.51 -11.62
C ALA A 156 7.87 -10.65 -11.57
N PHE A 157 8.08 -9.76 -12.55
CA PHE A 157 9.39 -9.13 -12.78
C PHE A 157 9.43 -7.62 -12.52
N GLU A 158 8.30 -6.92 -12.46
CA GLU A 158 8.33 -5.51 -12.05
C GLU A 158 8.92 -5.36 -10.66
N TYR A 159 9.78 -4.36 -10.50
CA TYR A 159 10.55 -4.15 -9.27
C TYR A 159 11.35 -5.40 -8.82
N GLY A 160 11.73 -6.27 -9.78
CA GLY A 160 12.47 -7.50 -9.51
C GLY A 160 11.67 -8.52 -8.70
N GLY A 161 10.33 -8.47 -8.75
CA GLY A 161 9.47 -9.34 -7.94
C GLY A 161 9.47 -8.99 -6.45
N GLN A 162 10.03 -7.85 -6.05
CA GLN A 162 10.13 -7.42 -4.65
C GLN A 162 8.83 -6.75 -4.15
N LYS A 163 7.68 -7.32 -4.54
CA LYS A 163 6.35 -6.92 -4.07
C LYS A 163 5.76 -8.06 -3.27
N CYS A 164 5.06 -7.74 -2.18
CA CYS A 164 4.32 -8.74 -1.39
C CYS A 164 3.32 -9.54 -2.25
N SER A 165 2.80 -8.91 -3.30
CA SER A 165 1.80 -9.42 -4.25
C SER A 165 2.39 -10.02 -5.53
N ALA A 166 3.72 -10.08 -5.69
CA ALA A 166 4.33 -10.58 -6.92
C ALA A 166 3.93 -12.03 -7.23
N CYS A 167 3.60 -12.31 -8.49
CA CYS A 167 3.29 -13.66 -8.95
C CYS A 167 4.57 -14.52 -8.95
N SER A 168 4.51 -15.67 -8.29
CA SER A 168 5.66 -16.59 -8.15
C SER A 168 5.35 -18.01 -8.61
N ARG A 169 4.12 -18.27 -9.05
CA ARG A 169 3.62 -19.58 -9.51
C ARG A 169 2.62 -19.34 -10.65
N LEU A 170 2.89 -19.91 -11.82
CA LEU A 170 1.98 -19.88 -12.96
C LEU A 170 1.46 -21.30 -13.21
N TYR A 171 0.15 -21.48 -13.23
CA TYR A 171 -0.51 -22.73 -13.58
C TYR A 171 -1.16 -22.56 -14.95
N ALA A 172 -0.67 -23.28 -15.94
CA ALA A 172 -1.14 -23.20 -17.33
C ALA A 172 -1.63 -24.57 -17.83
N PRO A 173 -2.68 -24.61 -18.67
CA PRO A 173 -3.18 -25.86 -19.23
C PRO A 173 -2.28 -26.32 -20.38
N ASP A 174 -2.14 -27.64 -20.53
CA ASP A 174 -1.33 -28.25 -21.60
C ASP A 174 -1.70 -27.73 -23.00
N SER A 175 -2.99 -27.43 -23.22
CA SER A 175 -3.51 -26.92 -24.50
C SER A 175 -2.95 -25.56 -24.91
N LEU A 176 -2.60 -24.70 -23.95
CA LEU A 176 -2.05 -23.36 -24.21
C LEU A 176 -0.56 -23.25 -23.88
N TRP A 177 0.00 -24.25 -23.19
CA TRP A 177 1.37 -24.19 -22.71
C TRP A 177 2.42 -23.94 -23.81
N PRO A 178 2.36 -24.58 -25.00
CA PRO A 178 3.31 -24.29 -26.06
C PRO A 178 3.34 -22.80 -26.44
N GLN A 179 2.17 -22.18 -26.62
CA GLN A 179 2.04 -20.78 -27.02
C GLN A 179 2.46 -19.82 -25.90
N ILE A 180 2.05 -20.11 -24.65
CA ILE A 180 2.39 -19.29 -23.49
C ILE A 180 3.91 -19.33 -23.25
N LYS A 181 4.51 -20.52 -23.29
CA LYS A 181 5.95 -20.72 -23.06
C LYS A 181 6.78 -19.97 -24.09
N GLU A 182 6.46 -20.12 -25.38
CA GLU A 182 7.17 -19.46 -26.48
C GLU A 182 7.16 -17.94 -26.29
N LYS A 183 5.97 -17.34 -26.12
CA LYS A 183 5.82 -15.89 -25.94
C LYS A 183 6.47 -15.38 -24.65
N LEU A 184 6.41 -16.13 -23.56
CA LEU A 184 7.09 -15.77 -22.32
C LEU A 184 8.61 -15.72 -22.52
N LEU A 185 9.20 -16.71 -23.20
CA LEU A 185 10.64 -16.75 -23.45
C LEU A 185 11.08 -15.64 -24.40
N GLU A 186 10.28 -15.38 -25.45
CA GLU A 186 10.53 -14.30 -26.41
C GLU A 186 10.56 -12.93 -25.71
N GLU A 187 9.52 -12.62 -24.94
CA GLU A 187 9.40 -11.33 -24.25
C GLU A 187 10.37 -11.21 -23.08
N HIS A 188 10.65 -12.31 -22.37
CA HIS A 188 11.67 -12.34 -21.32
C HIS A 188 13.05 -11.94 -21.87
N GLY A 189 13.41 -12.43 -23.06
CA GLY A 189 14.68 -12.06 -23.72
C GLY A 189 14.82 -10.56 -24.03
N LYS A 190 13.70 -9.82 -24.05
CA LYS A 190 13.66 -8.38 -24.31
C LYS A 190 13.74 -7.52 -23.03
N ILE A 191 13.63 -8.13 -21.84
CA ILE A 191 13.62 -7.40 -20.57
C ILE A 191 15.00 -6.76 -20.31
N LYS A 192 15.01 -5.45 -20.12
CA LYS A 192 16.22 -4.69 -19.79
C LYS A 192 16.39 -4.56 -18.27
N VAL A 193 17.51 -5.08 -17.78
CA VAL A 193 17.96 -4.92 -16.39
C VAL A 193 19.21 -4.04 -16.39
N GLY A 194 19.20 -2.97 -15.61
CA GLY A 194 20.30 -2.01 -15.57
C GLY A 194 20.01 -0.84 -14.65
N ASP A 195 20.88 0.17 -14.72
CA ASP A 195 20.71 1.45 -14.04
C ASP A 195 19.35 2.08 -14.41
N ARG A 196 18.65 2.61 -13.41
CA ARG A 196 17.29 3.17 -13.57
C ARG A 196 17.30 4.65 -13.93
N LEU A 197 18.47 5.28 -13.92
CA LEU A 197 18.69 6.69 -14.26
C LEU A 197 19.20 6.89 -15.69
N ARG A 198 19.43 5.80 -16.45
CA ARG A 198 19.96 5.81 -17.81
C ARG A 198 18.96 5.23 -18.81
#